data_AF-A0A351H8N2-F1
#
_entry.id   AF-A0A351H8N2-F1
#
_cell.length_a   1.000
_cell.length_b   1.000
_cell.length_c   1.000
_cell.angle_alpha   90.00
_cell.angle_beta   90.00
_cell.angle_gamma   90.00
#
_symmetry.space_group_name_H-M   'P 1'
#
loop_
_entity.id
_entity.type
_entity.pdbx_description
1 polymer ?
#
loop_
_entity_poly.entity_id
_entity_poly.type
_entity_poly.pdbx_seq_one_letter_code
_entity_poly.pdbx_strand_id
1 'polypeptide(L)'
;AIPIRSGRLGLPQIGWTGNEEWTGYLPFEDLPHVLNPSLGFVASANHLPVGEWYPYPLTIGTGGTGHNPRSMRLYELLDNQNEFTFESFSEIHRDNVSAIARDFLNLAGILLQRNLLSQSSSRFLNVFSDWDYRLVENSRAADIAETLVQTMHRSLRVDSSTATLASKYGGGHAGNIFLLRSVLSEIEIYGMLTDEEELAVWVNQVIETATANIREGTSQ
;
A
#
# COMPACT_ATOMS: atom_id res chain seq x y z
N ALA A 1 -8.82 12.00 -22.30
CA ALA A 1 -7.75 11.86 -23.32
C ALA A 1 -6.41 11.78 -22.61
N ILE A 2 -5.51 10.90 -23.06
CA ILE A 2 -4.16 10.72 -22.48
C ILE A 2 -3.15 11.25 -23.51
N PRO A 3 -2.32 12.25 -23.20
CA PRO A 3 -1.40 12.80 -24.19
C PRO A 3 -0.15 11.94 -24.37
N ILE A 4 0.35 11.89 -25.60
CA ILE A 4 1.60 11.22 -25.98
C ILE A 4 2.76 12.16 -25.66
N ARG A 5 3.70 11.70 -24.83
CA ARG A 5 4.81 12.51 -24.29
C ARG A 5 6.17 11.93 -24.71
N SER A 6 7.14 12.79 -24.99
CA SER A 6 8.49 12.42 -25.43
C SER A 6 9.59 12.60 -24.38
N GLY A 7 9.36 13.36 -23.30
CA GLY A 7 10.36 13.58 -22.25
C GLY A 7 10.13 12.77 -20.96
N ARG A 8 10.82 13.15 -19.88
CA ARG A 8 10.89 12.34 -18.65
C ARG A 8 9.56 12.32 -17.91
N LEU A 9 8.98 11.13 -17.75
CA LEU A 9 7.71 10.93 -17.05
C LEU A 9 7.78 11.45 -15.60
N GLY A 10 6.69 12.09 -15.14
CA GLY A 10 6.55 12.55 -13.76
C GLY A 10 7.31 13.83 -13.41
N LEU A 11 8.06 14.41 -14.35
CA LEU A 11 8.75 15.69 -14.17
C LEU A 11 8.16 16.78 -15.08
N PRO A 12 8.32 18.07 -14.72
CA PRO A 12 8.07 19.15 -15.66
C PRO A 12 8.90 18.97 -16.94
N GLN A 13 8.28 19.26 -18.08
CA GLN A 13 8.93 19.18 -19.39
C GLN A 13 9.54 20.54 -19.78
N ILE A 14 10.53 20.53 -20.67
CA ILE A 14 11.17 21.73 -21.23
C ILE A 14 10.21 22.38 -22.24
N GLY A 15 9.48 23.40 -21.79
CA GLY A 15 8.44 24.07 -22.59
C GLY A 15 8.92 25.12 -23.60
N TRP A 16 10.21 25.49 -23.63
CA TRP A 16 10.70 26.60 -24.49
C TRP A 16 11.41 26.15 -25.76
N THR A 17 11.66 24.85 -25.94
CA THR A 17 12.36 24.32 -27.13
C THR A 17 11.42 23.73 -28.16
N GLY A 18 10.17 23.43 -27.78
CA GLY A 18 9.21 22.69 -28.60
C GLY A 18 9.46 21.18 -28.69
N ASN A 19 10.62 20.68 -28.22
CA ASN A 19 11.00 19.26 -28.38
C ASN A 19 10.20 18.30 -27.48
N GLU A 20 9.61 18.81 -26.41
CA GLU A 20 8.84 18.02 -25.42
C GLU A 20 7.34 18.34 -25.46
N GLU A 21 6.88 18.98 -26.53
CA GLU A 21 5.46 19.19 -26.80
C GLU A 21 4.73 17.86 -27.00
N TRP A 22 3.45 17.84 -26.66
CA TRP A 22 2.63 16.66 -26.89
C TRP A 22 2.43 16.44 -28.39
N THR A 23 2.69 15.23 -28.86
CA THR A 23 2.55 14.88 -30.29
C THR A 23 1.14 14.44 -30.67
N GLY A 24 0.24 14.37 -29.69
CA GLY A 24 -1.15 13.97 -29.86
C GLY A 24 -1.72 13.35 -28.59
N TYR A 25 -2.80 12.61 -28.76
CA TYR A 25 -3.44 11.82 -27.71
C TYR A 25 -3.51 10.36 -28.12
N LEU A 26 -3.53 9.47 -27.13
CA LEU A 26 -3.81 8.06 -27.41
C LEU A 26 -5.15 7.92 -28.14
N PRO A 27 -5.20 7.08 -29.20
CA PRO A 27 -6.44 6.64 -29.82
C PRO A 27 -7.41 6.06 -28.77
N PHE A 28 -8.71 6.08 -29.08
CA PHE A 28 -9.74 5.63 -28.14
C PHE A 28 -9.59 4.13 -27.84
N GLU A 29 -9.27 3.35 -28.87
CA GLU A 29 -9.00 1.92 -28.83
C GLU A 29 -7.82 1.53 -27.93
N ASP A 30 -6.89 2.45 -27.71
CA ASP A 30 -5.72 2.25 -26.84
C ASP A 30 -5.99 2.62 -25.38
N LEU A 31 -7.14 3.22 -25.06
CA LEU A 31 -7.49 3.54 -23.67
C LEU A 31 -7.79 2.25 -22.89
N PRO A 32 -7.48 2.19 -21.57
CA PRO A 32 -7.81 1.02 -20.76
C PRO A 32 -9.31 0.75 -20.77
N HIS A 33 -9.71 -0.41 -21.27
CA HIS A 33 -11.09 -0.84 -21.29
C HIS A 33 -11.19 -2.36 -21.20
N VAL A 34 -12.32 -2.84 -20.69
CA VAL A 34 -12.67 -4.26 -20.66
C VAL A 34 -14.17 -4.39 -20.81
N LEU A 35 -14.62 -5.42 -21.53
CA LEU A 35 -16.02 -5.76 -21.69
C LEU A 35 -16.20 -7.24 -21.32
N ASN A 36 -17.14 -7.52 -20.40
CA ASN A 36 -17.44 -8.87 -19.91
C ASN A 36 -16.17 -9.66 -19.50
N PRO A 37 -15.38 -9.17 -18.51
CA PRO A 37 -14.19 -9.88 -18.06
C PRO A 37 -14.54 -11.28 -17.57
N SER A 38 -13.63 -12.24 -17.74
CA SER A 38 -13.81 -13.63 -17.26
C SER A 38 -14.01 -13.73 -15.75
N LEU A 39 -13.49 -12.74 -15.01
CA LEU A 39 -13.68 -12.61 -13.56
C LEU A 39 -15.14 -12.28 -13.17
N GLY A 40 -15.98 -11.87 -14.13
CA GLY A 40 -17.41 -11.59 -13.90
C GLY A 40 -17.72 -10.23 -13.28
N PHE A 41 -16.71 -9.46 -12.86
CA PHE A 41 -16.89 -8.11 -12.32
C PHE A 41 -15.75 -7.16 -12.71
N VAL A 42 -16.00 -5.86 -12.52
CA VAL A 42 -15.00 -4.79 -12.57
C VAL A 42 -15.10 -4.00 -11.27
N ALA A 43 -13.97 -3.76 -10.61
CA ALA A 43 -13.92 -3.05 -9.33
C ALA A 43 -12.82 -1.99 -9.34
N SER A 44 -13.06 -0.86 -8.69
CA SER A 44 -12.06 0.20 -8.54
C SER A 44 -12.11 0.85 -7.17
N ALA A 45 -10.92 1.08 -6.62
CA ALA A 45 -10.66 1.94 -5.48
C ALA A 45 -9.55 2.94 -5.83
N ASN A 46 -9.64 3.51 -7.04
CA ASN A 46 -8.66 4.45 -7.61
C ASN A 46 -7.23 3.87 -7.75
N HIS A 47 -7.09 2.55 -7.86
CA HIS A 47 -5.82 1.92 -8.23
C HIS A 47 -5.61 2.01 -9.75
N LEU A 48 -4.40 1.70 -10.21
CA LEU A 48 -4.06 1.67 -11.63
C LEU A 48 -5.00 0.70 -12.37
N PRO A 49 -5.68 1.11 -13.45
CA PRO A 49 -6.68 0.28 -14.14
C PRO A 49 -6.04 -0.77 -15.09
N VAL A 50 -4.72 -0.86 -15.11
CA VAL A 50 -3.93 -1.69 -16.02
C VAL A 50 -2.77 -2.36 -15.28
N GLY A 51 -2.27 -3.46 -15.84
CA GLY A 51 -1.05 -4.11 -15.38
C GLY A 51 0.18 -3.71 -16.21
N GLU A 52 1.31 -4.37 -15.97
CA GLU A 52 2.59 -4.14 -16.66
C GLU A 52 2.52 -4.39 -18.18
N TRP A 53 1.50 -5.10 -18.65
CA TRP A 53 1.24 -5.35 -20.06
C TRP A 53 0.81 -4.11 -20.85
N TYR A 54 0.36 -3.04 -20.18
CA TYR A 54 -0.15 -1.85 -20.85
C TYR A 54 1.01 -0.94 -21.29
N PRO A 55 1.13 -0.63 -22.60
CA PRO A 55 2.37 -0.06 -23.15
C PRO A 55 2.53 1.44 -22.88
N TYR A 56 1.47 2.12 -22.45
CA TYR A 56 1.47 3.57 -22.26
C TYR A 56 1.58 3.95 -20.79
N PRO A 57 2.44 4.92 -20.45
CA PRO A 57 2.57 5.38 -19.08
C PRO A 57 1.33 6.17 -18.64
N LEU A 58 0.58 5.61 -17.71
CA LEU A 58 -0.46 6.34 -16.97
C LEU A 58 0.22 7.02 -15.79
N THR A 59 0.40 8.34 -15.88
CA THR A 59 1.11 9.17 -14.90
C THR A 59 0.77 8.85 -13.45
N ILE A 60 1.72 9.07 -12.54
CA ILE A 60 1.60 8.84 -11.10
C ILE A 60 0.59 9.85 -10.51
N GLY A 61 -0.68 9.46 -10.38
CA GLY A 61 -1.73 10.27 -9.77
C GLY A 61 -2.56 9.42 -8.82
N THR A 62 -2.53 9.78 -7.53
CA THR A 62 -3.36 9.28 -6.40
C THR A 62 -4.01 7.90 -6.64
N GLY A 63 -3.22 6.86 -6.38
CA GLY A 63 -3.55 5.47 -6.69
C GLY A 63 -2.33 4.53 -6.60
N GLY A 64 -1.12 5.09 -6.70
CA GLY A 64 0.14 4.36 -6.56
C GLY A 64 0.62 3.72 -7.86
N THR A 65 1.57 2.81 -7.76
CA THR A 65 2.18 2.00 -8.85
C THR A 65 1.38 0.72 -9.13
N GLY A 66 0.06 0.71 -8.87
CA GLY A 66 -0.77 -0.49 -8.99
C GLY A 66 -1.87 -0.53 -7.93
N HIS A 67 -2.16 -1.72 -7.40
CA HIS A 67 -3.07 -1.90 -6.28
C HIS A 67 -2.61 -1.17 -5.01
N ASN A 68 -3.57 -0.53 -4.34
CA ASN A 68 -3.43 0.06 -3.01
C ASN A 68 -4.21 -0.78 -1.96
N PRO A 69 -4.02 -0.56 -0.64
CA PRO A 69 -4.66 -1.37 0.40
C PRO A 69 -6.18 -1.42 0.30
N ARG A 70 -6.84 -0.32 -0.10
CA ARG A 70 -8.30 -0.29 -0.31
C ARG A 70 -8.71 -1.17 -1.48
N SER A 71 -7.95 -1.14 -2.56
CA SER A 71 -8.23 -2.00 -3.71
C SER A 71 -8.00 -3.47 -3.40
N MET A 72 -6.91 -3.82 -2.71
CA MET A 72 -6.64 -5.21 -2.30
C MET A 72 -7.79 -5.71 -1.43
N ARG A 73 -8.21 -4.92 -0.44
CA ARG A 73 -9.36 -5.24 0.41
C ARG A 73 -10.66 -5.39 -0.38
N LEU A 74 -10.90 -4.52 -1.35
CA LEU A 74 -12.08 -4.63 -2.22
C LEU A 74 -12.07 -5.94 -3.01
N TYR A 75 -10.94 -6.34 -3.59
CA TYR A 75 -10.83 -7.61 -4.30
C TYR A 75 -10.99 -8.81 -3.36
N GLU A 76 -10.42 -8.79 -2.15
CA GLU A 76 -10.66 -9.85 -1.15
C GLU A 76 -12.15 -10.01 -0.82
N LEU A 77 -12.88 -8.91 -0.65
CA LEU A 77 -14.30 -8.95 -0.34
C LEU A 77 -15.14 -9.47 -1.52
N LEU A 78 -14.74 -9.16 -2.76
CA LEU A 78 -15.43 -9.61 -3.96
C LEU A 78 -15.11 -11.07 -4.31
N ASP A 79 -13.88 -11.52 -4.07
CA ASP A 79 -13.44 -12.90 -4.35
C ASP A 79 -14.08 -13.92 -3.38
N ASN A 80 -14.39 -13.49 -2.16
CA ASN A 80 -15.03 -14.32 -1.15
C ASN A 80 -16.56 -14.48 -1.34
N GLN A 81 -17.14 -13.95 -2.42
CA GLN A 81 -18.59 -13.98 -2.66
C GLN A 81 -18.92 -14.74 -3.94
N ASN A 82 -19.76 -15.78 -3.81
CA ASN A 82 -20.28 -16.51 -4.96
C ASN A 82 -21.51 -15.82 -5.60
N GLU A 83 -22.24 -15.01 -4.82
CA GLU A 83 -23.40 -14.24 -5.27
C GLU A 83 -23.41 -12.85 -4.61
N PHE A 84 -23.69 -11.82 -5.40
CA PHE A 84 -23.80 -10.45 -4.90
C PHE A 84 -25.28 -10.05 -4.72
N THR A 85 -25.62 -9.61 -3.52
CA THR A 85 -26.92 -9.04 -3.15
C THR A 85 -26.80 -7.57 -2.78
N PHE A 86 -27.93 -6.88 -2.59
CA PHE A 86 -27.90 -5.51 -2.07
C PHE A 86 -27.21 -5.46 -0.69
N GLU A 87 -27.48 -6.44 0.16
CA GLU A 87 -26.92 -6.58 1.50
C GLU A 87 -25.39 -6.78 1.43
N SER A 88 -24.89 -7.66 0.55
CA SER A 88 -23.45 -7.87 0.40
C SER A 88 -22.73 -6.59 -0.03
N PHE A 89 -23.30 -5.82 -0.96
CA PHE A 89 -22.74 -4.52 -1.35
C PHE A 89 -22.79 -3.50 -0.21
N SER A 90 -23.87 -3.48 0.59
CA SER A 90 -23.93 -2.63 1.77
C SER A 90 -22.86 -2.99 2.80
N GLU A 91 -22.52 -4.27 2.96
CA GLU A 91 -21.43 -4.71 3.82
C GLU A 91 -20.06 -4.29 3.27
N ILE A 92 -19.82 -4.48 1.97
CA ILE A 92 -18.58 -4.04 1.31
C ILE A 92 -18.36 -2.54 1.48
N HIS A 93 -19.40 -1.72 1.29
CA HIS A 93 -19.31 -0.27 1.45
C HIS A 93 -19.11 0.19 2.91
N ARG A 94 -19.49 -0.65 3.89
CA ARG A 94 -19.30 -0.37 5.32
C ARG A 94 -18.02 -1.00 5.89
N ASP A 95 -17.25 -1.73 5.08
CA ASP A 95 -16.03 -2.34 5.54
C ASP A 95 -15.01 -1.27 5.98
N ASN A 96 -14.66 -1.33 7.26
CA ASN A 96 -13.80 -0.37 7.95
C ASN A 96 -12.47 -1.01 8.37
N VAL A 97 -12.04 -2.08 7.70
CA VAL A 97 -10.76 -2.73 7.95
C VAL A 97 -9.62 -1.82 7.50
N SER A 98 -8.67 -1.56 8.39
CA SER A 98 -7.41 -0.90 8.02
C SER A 98 -6.47 -1.94 7.39
N ALA A 99 -6.66 -2.20 6.09
CA ALA A 99 -5.86 -3.18 5.34
C ALA A 99 -4.35 -2.89 5.43
N ILE A 100 -3.97 -1.61 5.44
CA ILE A 100 -2.56 -1.22 5.58
C ILE A 100 -1.99 -1.54 6.96
N ALA A 101 -2.78 -1.38 8.04
CA ALA A 101 -2.35 -1.77 9.37
C ALA A 101 -2.22 -3.30 9.47
N ARG A 102 -3.19 -4.04 8.93
CA ARG A 102 -3.15 -5.51 8.85
C ARG A 102 -1.89 -5.99 8.15
N ASP A 103 -1.59 -5.46 6.96
CA ASP A 103 -0.44 -5.90 6.17
C ASP A 103 0.89 -5.62 6.89
N PHE A 104 1.02 -4.44 7.53
CA PHE A 104 2.19 -4.14 8.37
C PHE A 104 2.31 -5.10 9.57
N LEU A 105 1.20 -5.34 10.29
CA LEU A 105 1.18 -6.22 11.46
C LEU A 105 1.47 -7.69 11.07
N ASN A 106 1.03 -8.13 9.88
CA ASN A 106 1.35 -9.44 9.35
C ASN A 106 2.86 -9.60 9.11
N LEU A 107 3.49 -8.63 8.42
CA LEU A 107 4.94 -8.65 8.23
C LEU A 107 5.69 -8.61 9.57
N ALA A 108 5.26 -7.73 10.50
CA ALA A 108 5.84 -7.65 11.82
C ALA A 108 5.70 -8.97 12.61
N GLY A 109 4.56 -9.65 12.48
CA GLY A 109 4.34 -10.98 13.07
C GLY A 109 5.27 -12.05 12.50
N ILE A 110 5.51 -12.04 11.19
CA ILE A 110 6.47 -12.96 10.54
C ILE A 110 7.89 -12.70 11.05
N LEU A 111 8.32 -11.44 11.12
CA LEU A 111 9.64 -11.06 11.64
C LEU A 111 9.79 -11.40 13.14
N LEU A 112 8.70 -11.27 13.90
CA LEU A 112 8.66 -11.67 15.31
C LEU A 112 8.89 -13.19 15.46
N GLN A 113 8.22 -14.01 14.65
CA GLN A 113 8.41 -15.48 14.67
C GLN A 113 9.83 -15.89 14.29
N ARG A 114 10.52 -15.08 13.48
CA ARG A 114 11.93 -15.26 13.12
C ARG A 114 12.92 -14.71 14.16
N ASN A 115 12.43 -14.15 15.27
CA ASN A 115 13.24 -13.51 16.33
C ASN A 115 14.08 -12.31 15.82
N LEU A 116 13.59 -11.58 14.83
CA LEU A 116 14.28 -10.42 14.25
C LEU A 116 13.83 -9.08 14.85
N LEU A 117 12.79 -9.07 15.69
CA LEU A 117 12.28 -7.87 16.33
C LEU A 117 12.83 -7.67 17.74
N SER A 118 12.99 -6.41 18.14
CA SER A 118 13.42 -6.04 19.49
C SER A 118 12.36 -6.41 20.52
N GLN A 119 12.77 -6.63 21.77
CA GLN A 119 11.83 -6.97 22.86
C GLN A 119 10.77 -5.87 23.08
N SER A 120 11.12 -4.60 22.86
CA SER A 120 10.17 -3.49 22.89
C SER A 120 9.13 -3.61 21.79
N SER A 121 9.55 -3.90 20.56
CA SER A 121 8.65 -4.09 19.43
C SER A 121 7.74 -5.31 19.63
N SER A 122 8.26 -6.42 20.12
CA SER A 122 7.46 -7.60 20.46
C SER A 122 6.36 -7.27 21.47
N ARG A 123 6.69 -6.50 22.53
CA ARG A 123 5.69 -6.06 23.52
C ARG A 123 4.64 -5.13 22.93
N PHE A 124 5.03 -4.25 22.01
CA PHE A 124 4.10 -3.36 21.33
C PHE A 124 3.10 -4.14 20.47
N LEU A 125 3.56 -5.17 19.75
CA LEU A 125 2.69 -5.99 18.90
C LEU A 125 1.61 -6.74 19.69
N ASN A 126 1.84 -7.08 20.96
CA ASN A 126 0.84 -7.72 21.82
C ASN A 126 -0.43 -6.87 22.04
N VAL A 127 -0.39 -5.57 21.78
CA VAL A 127 -1.58 -4.70 21.84
C VAL A 127 -2.63 -5.12 20.80
N PHE A 128 -2.20 -5.75 19.71
CA PHE A 128 -3.07 -6.11 18.59
C PHE A 128 -3.47 -7.59 18.54
N SER A 129 -3.15 -8.39 19.57
CA SER A 129 -3.36 -9.85 19.55
C SER A 129 -4.80 -10.27 19.25
N ASP A 130 -5.77 -9.48 19.74
CA ASP A 130 -7.20 -9.76 19.60
C ASP A 130 -7.91 -8.74 18.69
N TRP A 131 -7.17 -7.86 18.01
CA TRP A 131 -7.76 -6.84 17.15
C TRP A 131 -8.02 -7.39 15.75
N ASP A 132 -9.25 -7.26 15.27
CA ASP A 132 -9.71 -7.71 13.95
C ASP A 132 -9.43 -6.69 12.83
N TYR A 133 -8.55 -5.72 13.09
CA TYR A 133 -8.14 -4.66 12.17
C TYR A 133 -9.23 -3.63 11.82
N ARG A 134 -10.41 -3.68 12.46
CA ARG A 134 -11.50 -2.73 12.19
C ARG A 134 -11.30 -1.40 12.93
N LEU A 135 -11.49 -0.32 12.19
CA LEU A 135 -11.52 1.05 12.72
C LEU A 135 -12.92 1.34 13.29
N VAL A 136 -13.14 0.93 14.53
CA VAL A 136 -14.39 1.16 15.28
C VAL A 136 -14.19 2.18 16.39
N GLU A 137 -15.28 2.86 16.75
CA GLU A 137 -15.29 3.78 17.90
C GLU A 137 -14.89 3.05 19.20
N ASN A 138 -14.20 3.78 20.09
CA ASN A 138 -13.76 3.28 21.40
C ASN A 138 -12.82 2.06 21.34
N SER A 139 -12.11 1.85 20.22
CA SER A 139 -11.06 0.83 20.11
C SER A 139 -9.68 1.43 20.27
N ARG A 140 -9.07 1.17 21.44
CA ARG A 140 -7.68 1.56 21.71
C ARG A 140 -6.71 0.97 20.69
N ALA A 141 -6.96 -0.26 20.22
CA ALA A 141 -6.14 -0.89 19.20
C ALA A 141 -6.25 -0.13 17.87
N ALA A 142 -7.44 0.33 17.48
CA ALA A 142 -7.62 1.16 16.28
C ALA A 142 -6.85 2.49 16.39
N ASP A 143 -6.90 3.17 17.54
CA ASP A 143 -6.18 4.45 17.73
C ASP A 143 -4.65 4.28 17.61
N ILE A 144 -4.13 3.20 18.22
CA ILE A 144 -2.70 2.87 18.16
C ILE A 144 -2.31 2.47 16.74
N ALA A 145 -3.15 1.70 16.04
CA ALA A 145 -2.92 1.33 14.65
C ALA A 145 -2.89 2.54 13.72
N GLU A 146 -3.77 3.52 13.91
CA GLU A 146 -3.74 4.75 13.11
C GLU A 146 -2.45 5.54 13.32
N THR A 147 -1.97 5.63 14.58
CA THR A 147 -0.67 6.25 14.86
C THR A 147 0.50 5.48 14.23
N LEU A 148 0.44 4.15 14.26
CA LEU A 148 1.42 3.27 13.61
C LEU A 148 1.44 3.50 12.10
N VAL A 149 0.29 3.51 11.44
CA VAL A 149 0.14 3.74 9.99
C VAL A 149 0.65 5.13 9.59
N GLN A 150 0.30 6.17 10.34
CA GLN A 150 0.79 7.54 10.10
C GLN A 150 2.31 7.64 10.24
N THR A 151 2.89 6.89 11.17
CA THR A 151 4.35 6.82 11.36
C THR A 151 5.00 6.08 10.20
N MET A 152 4.45 4.92 9.83
CA MET A 152 4.90 4.11 8.71
C MET A 152 4.88 4.90 7.39
N HIS A 153 3.83 5.67 7.10
CA HIS A 153 3.77 6.47 5.86
C HIS A 153 4.94 7.44 5.67
N ARG A 154 5.67 7.79 6.73
CA ARG A 154 6.80 8.74 6.72
C ARG A 154 8.17 8.06 6.90
N SER A 155 8.22 6.74 6.99
CA SER A 155 9.42 6.01 7.43
C SER A 155 10.39 5.62 6.30
N LEU A 156 9.90 5.31 5.09
CA LEU A 156 10.77 5.01 3.95
C LEU A 156 11.33 6.29 3.32
N ARG A 157 12.63 6.52 3.48
CA ARG A 157 13.36 7.70 3.02
C ARG A 157 14.72 7.33 2.46
N VAL A 158 15.05 7.93 1.31
CA VAL A 158 16.29 7.68 0.55
C VAL A 158 17.56 8.17 1.24
N ASP A 159 17.43 9.04 2.24
CA ASP A 159 18.51 9.67 3.02
C ASP A 159 18.58 9.17 4.46
N SER A 160 18.09 7.95 4.72
CA SER A 160 17.99 7.37 6.06
C SER A 160 18.52 5.93 6.12
N SER A 161 18.43 5.29 7.29
CA SER A 161 18.64 3.84 7.48
C SER A 161 17.80 2.97 6.55
N THR A 162 16.72 3.49 5.97
CA THR A 162 15.83 2.78 5.05
C THR A 162 16.19 2.99 3.57
N ALA A 163 17.33 3.60 3.25
CA ALA A 163 17.70 3.95 1.88
C ALA A 163 17.69 2.75 0.91
N THR A 164 18.11 1.56 1.35
CA THR A 164 18.07 0.34 0.54
C THR A 164 16.64 -0.04 0.17
N LEU A 165 15.75 -0.11 1.16
CA LEU A 165 14.32 -0.40 0.95
C LEU A 165 13.66 0.69 0.10
N ALA A 166 13.97 1.96 0.36
CA ALA A 166 13.43 3.09 -0.39
C ALA A 166 13.93 3.11 -1.85
N SER A 167 15.14 2.61 -2.13
CA SER A 167 15.67 2.45 -3.49
C SER A 167 14.94 1.34 -4.24
N LYS A 168 14.66 0.21 -3.57
CA LYS A 168 13.97 -0.95 -4.16
C LYS A 168 12.47 -0.70 -4.37
N TYR A 169 11.80 -0.11 -3.38
CA TYR A 169 10.34 0.00 -3.33
C TYR A 169 9.81 1.43 -3.51
N GLY A 170 10.68 2.44 -3.52
CA GLY A 170 10.30 3.84 -3.49
C GLY A 170 10.12 4.38 -2.06
N GLY A 171 10.05 5.71 -1.94
CA GLY A 171 9.90 6.40 -0.66
C GLY A 171 8.45 6.76 -0.30
N GLY A 172 8.24 7.13 0.97
CA GLY A 172 6.97 7.65 1.48
C GLY A 172 5.80 6.67 1.41
N HIS A 173 4.58 7.20 1.38
CA HIS A 173 3.34 6.40 1.44
C HIS A 173 3.24 5.34 0.33
N ALA A 174 3.49 5.73 -0.92
CA ALA A 174 3.41 4.81 -2.06
C ALA A 174 4.46 3.69 -1.97
N GLY A 175 5.68 4.03 -1.53
CA GLY A 175 6.75 3.06 -1.34
C GLY A 175 6.43 2.03 -0.26
N ASN A 176 5.84 2.45 0.86
CA ASN A 176 5.42 1.54 1.92
C ASN A 176 4.37 0.54 1.45
N ILE A 177 3.38 1.01 0.67
CA ILE A 177 2.35 0.14 0.09
C ILE A 177 2.99 -0.86 -0.86
N PHE A 178 3.89 -0.41 -1.73
CA PHE A 178 4.55 -1.29 -2.69
C PHE A 178 5.44 -2.32 -1.98
N LEU A 179 6.20 -1.91 -0.95
CA LEU A 179 7.01 -2.79 -0.12
C LEU A 179 6.14 -3.88 0.51
N LEU A 180 5.09 -3.52 1.26
CA LEU A 180 4.26 -4.48 1.97
C LEU A 180 3.59 -5.46 1.01
N ARG A 181 3.01 -4.96 -0.09
CA ARG A 181 2.37 -5.80 -1.11
C ARG A 181 3.35 -6.79 -1.73
N SER A 182 4.53 -6.32 -2.14
CA SER A 182 5.53 -7.16 -2.80
C SER A 182 6.09 -8.20 -1.84
N VAL A 183 6.47 -7.80 -0.63
CA VAL A 183 7.05 -8.71 0.37
C VAL A 183 6.04 -9.77 0.80
N LEU A 184 4.80 -9.39 1.13
CA LEU A 184 3.78 -10.37 1.54
C LEU A 184 3.41 -11.33 0.40
N SER A 185 3.33 -10.83 -0.84
CA SER A 185 3.10 -11.67 -2.01
C SER A 185 4.26 -12.65 -2.27
N GLU A 186 5.51 -12.21 -2.12
CA GLU A 186 6.69 -13.09 -2.26
C GLU A 186 6.69 -14.21 -1.20
N ILE A 187 6.31 -13.90 0.04
CA ILE A 187 6.17 -14.89 1.11
C ILE A 187 5.05 -15.89 0.77
N GLU A 188 3.91 -15.41 0.31
CA GLU A 188 2.77 -16.27 -0.05
C GLU A 188 3.10 -17.21 -1.21
N ILE A 189 3.72 -16.69 -2.28
CA ILE A 189 3.98 -17.46 -3.51
C ILE A 189 5.20 -18.36 -3.35
N TYR A 190 6.29 -17.87 -2.74
CA TYR A 190 7.58 -18.54 -2.73
C TYR A 190 8.04 -19.00 -1.35
N GLY A 191 7.36 -18.60 -0.27
CA GLY A 191 7.81 -18.85 1.11
C GLY A 191 9.08 -18.09 1.48
N MET A 192 9.49 -17.11 0.67
CA MET A 192 10.75 -16.39 0.84
C MET A 192 10.52 -15.00 1.44
N LEU A 193 11.44 -14.59 2.31
CA LEU A 193 11.52 -13.22 2.83
C LEU A 193 12.88 -12.67 2.46
N THR A 194 12.93 -11.88 1.39
CA THR A 194 14.15 -11.17 0.98
C THR A 194 14.35 -9.94 1.87
N ASP A 195 15.61 -9.51 2.06
CA ASP A 195 15.96 -8.31 2.83
C ASP A 195 15.44 -8.33 4.29
N GLU A 196 15.40 -9.51 4.94
CA GLU A 196 14.73 -9.68 6.24
C GLU A 196 15.36 -8.85 7.36
N GLU A 197 16.68 -8.63 7.32
CA GLU A 197 17.40 -7.80 8.28
C GLU A 197 17.01 -6.32 8.11
N GLU A 198 16.97 -5.82 6.87
CA GLU A 198 16.55 -4.44 6.56
C GLU A 198 15.09 -4.21 6.90
N LEU A 199 14.21 -5.18 6.61
CA LEU A 199 12.80 -5.16 6.98
C LEU A 199 12.62 -5.13 8.49
N ALA A 200 13.40 -5.92 9.24
CA ALA A 200 13.38 -5.91 10.70
C ALA A 200 13.83 -4.56 11.29
N VAL A 201 14.90 -3.97 10.75
CA VAL A 201 15.35 -2.63 11.15
C VAL A 201 14.24 -1.60 10.93
N TRP A 202 13.60 -1.62 9.75
CA TRP A 202 12.52 -0.71 9.41
C TRP A 202 11.29 -0.90 10.31
N VAL A 203 10.85 -2.13 10.53
CA VAL A 203 9.69 -2.43 11.41
C VAL A 203 9.94 -1.99 12.85
N ASN A 204 11.14 -2.26 13.40
CA ASN A 204 11.51 -1.78 14.74
C ASN A 204 11.46 -0.25 14.80
N GLN A 205 12.06 0.44 13.83
CA GLN A 205 12.09 1.90 13.79
C GLN A 205 10.68 2.50 13.73
N VAL A 206 9.78 1.92 12.92
CA VAL A 206 8.38 2.36 12.83
C VAL A 206 7.66 2.18 14.16
N ILE A 207 7.79 1.01 14.80
CA ILE A 207 7.14 0.71 16.07
C ILE A 207 7.67 1.58 17.21
N GLU A 208 8.98 1.79 17.29
CA GLU A 208 9.62 2.62 18.31
C GLU A 208 9.19 4.09 18.17
N THR A 209 9.16 4.59 16.94
CA THR A 209 8.68 5.96 16.66
C THR A 209 7.18 6.11 16.99
N ALA A 210 6.35 5.13 16.61
CA ALA A 210 4.93 5.15 16.95
C ALA A 210 4.71 5.11 18.47
N THR A 211 5.49 4.30 19.18
CA THR A 211 5.46 4.21 20.66
C THR A 211 5.81 5.55 21.30
N ALA A 212 6.82 6.26 20.79
CA ALA A 212 7.19 7.59 21.27
C ALA A 212 6.05 8.60 21.03
N ASN A 213 5.50 8.64 19.82
CA ASN A 213 4.39 9.55 19.46
C ASN A 213 3.15 9.33 20.36
N ILE A 214 2.80 8.08 20.65
CA ILE A 214 1.67 7.75 21.54
C ILE A 214 1.92 8.28 22.95
N ARG A 215 3.13 8.11 23.50
CA ARG A 215 3.49 8.57 24.85
C ARG A 215 3.41 10.10 24.96
N GLU A 216 3.92 10.81 23.97
CA GLU A 216 3.87 12.28 23.90
C GLU A 216 2.41 12.77 23.82
N GLY A 217 1.58 12.13 23.00
CA GLY A 217 0.16 12.47 22.87
C GLY A 217 -0.66 12.25 24.14
N THR A 218 -0.34 11.23 24.95
CA THR A 218 -0.98 11.03 26.27
C THR A 218 -0.52 11.99 27.37
N SER A 219 0.52 12.78 27.13
CA SER A 219 1.08 13.73 28.12
C SER A 219 0.53 15.16 27.96
N GLN A 220 -0.35 15.40 26.98
CA GLN A 220 -1.06 16.66 26.73
C GLN A 220 -2.54 16.53 27.08
#